data_AF-A0A9P6CF59-F1
#
_entry.id   AF-A0A9P6CF59-F1
#
_cell.length_a   1.000
_cell.length_b   1.000
_cell.length_c   1.000
_cell.angle_alpha   90.00
_cell.angle_beta   90.00
_cell.angle_gamma   90.00
#
_symmetry.space_group_name_H-M   'P 1'
#
loop_
_entity.id
_entity.type
_entity.pdbx_description
1 polymer ?
#
loop_
_entity_poly.entity_id
_entity_poly.type
_entity_poly.pdbx_seq_one_letter_code
_entity_poly.pdbx_strand_id
1 'polypeptide(L)'
;MSQKKVNTTNDPNDPRNILKAFISHDPTAQYNFDSERDSPQSEICRQGGPRGTECITLQMQSKRLFQAMQDHGFFCALPMDPGRTHMECRPIPQ
;
A
#
# COMPACT_ATOMS: atom_id res chain seq x y z
N MET A 1 25.89 -11.69 -8.79
CA MET A 1 24.71 -12.23 -9.51
C MET A 1 23.47 -11.69 -8.81
N SER A 2 22.48 -11.03 -9.38
CA SER A 2 22.31 -10.29 -10.63
C SER A 2 21.24 -9.25 -10.32
N GLN A 3 21.50 -7.99 -10.66
CA GLN A 3 20.51 -6.91 -10.57
C GLN A 3 19.38 -7.22 -11.56
N LYS A 4 18.21 -7.62 -11.08
CA LYS A 4 17.04 -7.81 -11.95
C LYS A 4 16.40 -6.45 -12.17
N LYS A 5 16.72 -5.82 -13.31
CA LYS A 5 16.03 -4.65 -13.85
C LYS A 5 14.52 -4.91 -13.85
N VAL A 6 13.77 -4.11 -13.11
CA VAL A 6 12.31 -4.10 -13.16
C VAL A 6 11.91 -3.42 -14.46
N ASN A 7 11.51 -4.21 -15.46
CA ASN A 7 10.99 -3.71 -16.72
C ASN A 7 9.51 -3.36 -16.54
N THR A 8 9.19 -2.07 -16.65
CA THR A 8 7.83 -1.53 -16.57
C THR A 8 7.14 -1.71 -17.91
N THR A 9 6.29 -2.75 -18.06
CA THR A 9 5.44 -2.93 -19.25
C THR A 9 4.14 -3.64 -18.88
N ASN A 10 3.03 -2.88 -18.81
CA ASN A 10 1.62 -3.28 -19.02
C ASN A 10 1.14 -4.69 -18.60
N ASP A 11 1.62 -5.25 -17.49
CA ASP A 11 0.99 -6.43 -16.90
C ASP A 11 -0.17 -5.97 -16.01
N PRO A 12 -1.44 -6.32 -16.32
CA PRO A 12 -2.57 -6.02 -15.44
C PRO A 12 -2.45 -6.70 -14.07
N ASN A 13 -1.58 -7.71 -13.94
CA ASN A 13 -1.29 -8.39 -12.68
C ASN A 13 -0.07 -7.82 -11.94
N ASP A 14 0.59 -6.76 -12.46
CA ASP A 14 1.67 -6.09 -11.72
C ASP A 14 1.07 -5.48 -10.43
N PRO A 15 1.57 -5.84 -9.24
CA PRO A 15 1.03 -5.34 -7.97
C PRO A 15 1.09 -3.81 -7.85
N ARG A 16 1.99 -3.13 -8.58
CA ARG A 16 2.04 -1.65 -8.65
C ARG A 16 0.86 -1.08 -9.44
N ASN A 17 0.46 -1.74 -10.53
CA ASN A 17 -0.69 -1.32 -11.32
C ASN A 17 -1.99 -1.54 -10.54
N ILE A 18 -2.10 -2.67 -9.85
CA ILE A 18 -3.23 -2.97 -8.96
C ILE A 18 -3.31 -1.94 -7.84
N LEU A 19 -2.20 -1.65 -7.16
CA LEU A 19 -2.14 -0.62 -6.12
C LEU A 19 -2.56 0.75 -6.65
N LYS A 20 -2.02 1.17 -7.81
CA LYS A 20 -2.38 2.43 -8.45
C LYS A 20 -3.88 2.50 -8.73
N ALA A 21 -4.48 1.44 -9.27
CA ALA A 21 -5.91 1.40 -9.55
C ALA A 21 -6.74 1.50 -8.26
N PHE A 22 -6.30 0.82 -7.20
CA PHE A 22 -6.94 0.85 -5.89
C PHE A 22 -6.90 2.24 -5.23
N ILE A 23 -5.75 2.92 -5.31
CA ILE A 23 -5.61 4.31 -4.85
C ILE A 23 -6.46 5.27 -5.70
N SER A 24 -6.47 5.09 -7.03
CA SER A 24 -7.16 6.01 -7.95
C SER A 24 -8.67 6.06 -7.73
N HIS A 25 -9.26 5.04 -7.10
CA HIS A 25 -10.68 5.06 -6.77
C HIS A 25 -11.01 6.04 -5.63
N ASP A 26 -10.10 6.26 -4.68
CA ASP A 26 -10.25 7.33 -3.67
C ASP A 26 -8.88 7.81 -3.15
N PRO A 27 -8.23 8.74 -3.87
CA PRO A 27 -6.88 9.22 -3.50
C PRO A 27 -6.88 10.07 -2.22
N THR A 28 -8.04 10.42 -1.69
CA THR A 28 -8.18 11.23 -0.47
C THR A 28 -8.46 10.38 0.78
N ALA A 29 -8.71 9.09 0.60
CA ALA A 29 -8.97 8.17 1.71
C ALA A 29 -7.72 7.91 2.57
N GLN A 30 -7.96 7.40 3.77
CA GLN A 30 -6.91 6.81 4.60
C GLN A 30 -6.75 5.34 4.24
N TYR A 31 -5.50 4.90 4.18
CA TYR A 31 -5.15 3.53 3.88
C TYR A 31 -4.36 2.95 5.03
N ASN A 32 -4.61 1.70 5.38
CA ASN A 32 -3.77 0.95 6.31
C ASN A 32 -3.19 -0.25 5.59
N PHE A 33 -1.95 -0.62 5.89
CA PHE A 33 -1.42 -1.88 5.41
C PHE A 33 -0.71 -2.65 6.51
N ASP A 34 -0.79 -3.97 6.43
CA ASP A 34 -0.08 -4.90 7.30
C ASP A 34 0.55 -6.01 6.45
N SER A 35 1.59 -6.63 6.99
CA SER A 35 2.32 -7.70 6.34
C SER A 35 3.04 -8.52 7.40
N GLU A 36 2.93 -9.83 7.29
CA GLU A 36 3.75 -10.74 8.10
C GLU A 36 5.24 -10.50 7.82
N ARG A 37 6.06 -10.69 8.87
CA ARG A 37 7.51 -10.52 8.77
C ARG A 37 8.07 -11.39 7.64
N ASP A 38 8.84 -10.76 6.74
CA ASP A 38 9.47 -11.38 5.58
C ASP A 38 8.51 -11.96 4.52
N SER A 39 7.22 -11.66 4.63
CA SER A 39 6.22 -12.10 3.64
C SER A 39 6.43 -11.39 2.28
N PRO A 40 6.29 -12.13 1.16
CA PRO A 40 6.33 -11.53 -0.17
C PRO A 40 5.06 -10.72 -0.48
N GLN A 41 4.03 -10.81 0.36
CA GLN A 41 2.73 -10.18 0.18
C GLN A 41 2.36 -9.27 1.35
N SER A 42 1.52 -8.28 1.08
CA SER A 42 0.98 -7.35 2.07
C SER A 42 -0.50 -7.14 1.79
N GLU A 43 -1.28 -6.93 2.84
CA GLU A 43 -2.68 -6.50 2.72
C GLU A 43 -2.74 -4.98 2.85
N ILE A 44 -3.46 -4.31 1.94
CA ILE A 44 -3.78 -2.89 2.04
C ILE A 44 -5.29 -2.71 2.07
N CYS A 45 -5.73 -1.90 3.01
CA CYS A 45 -7.11 -1.61 3.31
C CYS A 45 -7.38 -0.12 3.18
N ARG A 46 -8.39 0.24 2.40
CA ARG A 46 -8.95 1.60 2.35
C ARG A 46 -10.02 1.74 3.43
N GLN A 47 -9.91 2.78 4.24
CA GLN A 47 -10.97 3.16 5.18
C GLN A 47 -12.08 3.92 4.45
N GLY A 48 -13.21 3.25 4.23
CA GLY A 48 -14.32 3.77 3.42
C GLY A 48 -15.55 4.18 4.24
N GLY A 49 -15.46 5.21 5.07
CA GLY A 49 -16.62 5.85 5.72
C GLY A 49 -17.75 4.88 6.18
N PRO A 50 -19.05 5.15 5.90
CA PRO A 50 -20.16 4.28 6.29
C PRO A 50 -20.20 2.92 5.58
N ARG A 51 -19.43 2.74 4.50
CA ARG A 51 -19.41 1.52 3.67
C ARG A 51 -18.42 0.47 4.15
N GLY A 52 -17.70 0.75 5.23
CA GLY A 52 -16.74 -0.16 5.83
C GLY A 52 -15.36 -0.09 5.18
N THR A 53 -14.47 -0.95 5.67
CA THR A 53 -13.10 -1.07 5.18
C THR A 53 -13.05 -2.02 3.99
N GLU A 54 -12.41 -1.61 2.90
CA GLU A 54 -12.19 -2.46 1.72
C GLU A 54 -10.71 -2.85 1.65
N CYS A 55 -10.40 -4.14 1.56
CA CYS A 55 -9.03 -4.64 1.58
C CYS A 55 -8.68 -5.45 0.33
N ILE A 56 -7.43 -5.33 -0.12
CA ILE A 56 -6.86 -6.16 -1.18
C ILE A 56 -5.50 -6.71 -0.74
N THR A 57 -5.16 -7.91 -1.21
CA THR A 57 -3.84 -8.50 -1.02
C THR A 57 -2.97 -8.21 -2.24
N LEU A 58 -1.76 -7.71 -2.01
CA LEU A 58 -0.77 -7.42 -3.04
C LEU A 58 0.42 -8.36 -2.89
N GLN A 59 0.91 -8.90 -4.01
CA GLN A 59 2.19 -9.63 -4.09
C GLN A 59 3.37 -8.65 -4.03
N MET A 60 3.42 -7.89 -2.94
CA MET A 60 4.40 -6.85 -2.68
C MET A 60 4.79 -6.87 -1.19
N GLN A 61 6.09 -6.91 -0.91
CA GLN A 61 6.62 -6.82 0.45
C GLN A 61 6.32 -5.43 1.06
N SER A 62 6.08 -5.39 2.37
CA SER A 62 5.82 -4.17 3.17
C SER A 62 6.74 -2.99 2.87
N LYS A 63 8.06 -3.21 2.77
CA LYS A 63 9.03 -2.14 2.43
C LYS A 63 8.78 -1.52 1.06
N ARG A 64 8.40 -2.34 0.07
CA ARG A 64 8.08 -1.87 -1.29
C ARG A 64 6.73 -1.17 -1.32
N LEU A 65 5.75 -1.68 -0.56
CA LEU A 65 4.44 -1.05 -0.44
C LEU A 65 4.55 0.33 0.23
N PHE A 66 5.35 0.43 1.30
CA PHE A 66 5.67 1.69 1.96
C PHE A 66 6.28 2.73 1.00
N GLN A 67 7.23 2.32 0.15
CA GLN A 67 7.80 3.21 -0.85
C GLN A 67 6.76 3.61 -1.89
N ALA A 68 5.99 2.65 -2.41
CA ALA A 68 4.99 2.91 -3.45
C ALA A 68 3.90 3.89 -2.98
N MET A 69 3.44 3.78 -1.73
CA MET A 69 2.48 4.73 -1.16
C MET A 69 3.05 6.15 -1.09
N GLN A 70 4.32 6.32 -0.70
CA GLN A 70 4.99 7.62 -0.70
C GLN A 70 5.14 8.20 -2.11
N ASP A 71 5.47 7.37 -3.10
CA ASP A 71 5.53 7.77 -4.52
C ASP A 71 4.15 8.23 -5.04
N HIS A 72 3.07 7.76 -4.41
CA HIS A 72 1.69 8.16 -4.67
C HIS A 72 1.21 9.36 -3.83
N GLY A 73 2.09 10.00 -3.05
CA GLY A 73 1.76 11.19 -2.26
C GLY A 73 1.13 10.91 -0.90
N PHE A 74 1.39 9.74 -0.31
CA PHE A 74 0.93 9.40 1.03
C PHE A 74 2.08 9.42 2.05
N PHE A 75 1.80 9.96 3.23
CA PHE A 75 2.66 9.81 4.40
C PHE A 75 2.19 8.58 5.19
N CYS A 76 3.07 7.60 5.36
CA CYS A 76 2.79 6.37 6.10
C CYS A 76 3.59 6.31 7.40
N ALA A 77 2.96 5.94 8.50
CA ALA A 77 3.62 5.78 9.79
C ALA A 77 2.94 4.68 10.63
N LEU A 78 3.71 4.10 11.56
CA LEU A 78 3.10 3.27 12.61
C LEU A 78 2.29 4.17 13.56
N PRO A 79 1.12 3.69 14.04
CA PRO A 79 0.38 4.34 15.11
C PRO A 79 1.24 4.54 16.36
N MET A 80 0.88 5.55 17.16
CA MET A 80 1.49 5.74 18.48
C MET A 80 1.16 4.62 19.46
N ASP A 81 0.04 3.92 19.24
CA ASP A 81 -0.36 2.77 20.04
C ASP A 81 0.56 1.57 19.72
N PRO A 82 1.39 1.12 20.68
CA PRO A 82 2.34 0.02 20.45
C PRO A 82 1.65 -1.34 20.23
N GLY A 83 0.35 -1.45 20.53
CA GLY A 83 -0.45 -2.64 20.22
C GLY A 83 -0.91 -2.73 18.77
N ARG A 84 -0.73 -1.67 17.96
CA ARG A 84 -1.13 -1.63 16.54
C ARG A 84 0.11 -1.77 15.66
N THR A 85 0.14 -2.84 14.88
CA THR A 85 1.26 -3.19 13.98
C THR A 85 1.07 -2.76 12.54
N HIS A 86 -0.15 -2.36 12.17
CA HIS A 86 -0.44 -1.86 10.82
C HIS A 86 0.13 -0.46 10.63
N MET A 87 0.60 -0.18 9.42
CA MET A 87 1.00 1.16 9.00
C MET A 87 -0.25 1.95 8.62
N GLU A 88 -0.38 3.20 9.06
CA GLU A 88 -1.42 4.13 8.62
C GLU A 88 -0.84 5.11 7.60
N CYS A 89 -1.45 5.18 6.42
CA CYS A 89 -1.09 6.04 5.30
C CYS A 89 -2.17 7.10 5.08
N ARG A 90 -1.77 8.37 5.11
CA ARG A 90 -2.66 9.53 4.91
C ARG A 90 -2.15 10.38 3.75
N PRO A 91 -3.04 10.98 2.94
CA PRO A 91 -2.62 11.84 1.84
C PRO A 91 -1.82 13.03 2.39
N ILE A 92 -0.72 13.37 1.72
CA ILE A 92 0.10 14.53 2.07
C ILE A 92 -0.67 15.80 1.65
N PRO A 93 -0.91 16.76 2.57
CA PRO A 93 -1.51 18.04 2.20
C PRO A 93 -0.64 18.77 1.17
N GLN A 94 -1.26 19.34 0.14
CA GLN A 94 -0.59 20.22 -0.82
C GLN A 94 -0.42 21.64 -0.26
#